data_AF-A0A960D8Y8-F1
#
_entry.id   AF-A0A960D8Y8-F1
#
_cell.length_a   1.000
_cell.length_b   1.000
_cell.length_c   1.000
_cell.angle_alpha   90.00
_cell.angle_beta   90.00
_cell.angle_gamma   90.00
#
_symmetry.space_group_name_H-M   'P 1'
#
loop_
_entity.id
_entity.type
_entity.pdbx_description
1 polymer ?
#
loop_
_entity_poly.entity_id
_entity_poly.type
_entity_poly.pdbx_seq_one_letter_code
_entity_poly.pdbx_strand_id
1 'polypeptide(L)'
;VLITTGRQLRANPLRGSAVVMLDGECSFVGCPPQTRIWWGAYLGTPDEILLSGTVGEVGARIVEVRAEARARHGWIMDIYLLREPA
;
A
#
# COMPACT_ATOMS: atom_id res chain seq x y z
N VAL A 1 -5.60 8.44 13.34
CA VAL A 1 -5.12 7.95 12.02
C VAL A 1 -4.19 9.01 11.46
N LEU A 2 -2.95 8.66 11.11
CA LEU A 2 -1.98 9.55 10.47
C LEU A 2 -2.16 9.54 8.95
N ILE A 3 -2.01 10.67 8.26
CA ILE A 3 -1.88 10.71 6.79
C ILE A 3 -0.43 11.06 6.48
N THR A 4 0.23 10.25 5.65
CA THR A 4 1.67 10.40 5.39
C THR A 4 2.06 9.97 3.98
N THR A 5 3.35 10.02 3.66
CA THR A 5 3.91 9.60 2.37
C THR A 5 4.72 8.32 2.47
N GLY A 6 4.91 7.62 1.35
CA GLY A 6 5.78 6.44 1.29
C GLY A 6 7.20 6.72 1.81
N ARG A 7 7.75 7.90 1.50
CA ARG A 7 9.07 8.33 1.99
C ARG A 7 9.11 8.48 3.51
N GLN A 8 8.07 9.06 4.10
CA GLN A 8 7.98 9.23 5.56
C GLN A 8 7.75 7.91 6.29
N LEU A 9 7.01 6.97 5.68
CA LEU A 9 6.85 5.62 6.22
C LEU A 9 8.17 4.85 6.31
N ARG A 10 9.08 5.01 5.34
CA ARG A 10 10.40 4.36 5.40
C ARG A 10 11.31 4.96 6.49
N ALA A 11 11.17 6.26 6.73
CA ALA A 11 12.00 6.96 7.71
C ALA A 11 11.51 6.79 9.16
N ASN A 12 10.21 6.50 9.35
CA ASN A 12 9.59 6.46 10.67
C ASN A 12 8.81 5.15 10.84
N PRO A 13 8.98 4.43 11.96
CA PRO A 13 8.14 3.27 12.27
C PRO A 13 6.66 3.63 12.26
N LEU A 14 5.83 2.74 11.70
CA LEU A 14 4.38 2.84 11.82
C LEU A 14 4.00 2.89 13.31
N ARG A 15 3.04 3.76 13.67
CA ARG A 15 2.42 3.79 14.99
C ARG A 15 0.91 3.90 14.82
N GLY A 16 0.16 2.95 15.37
CA GLY A 16 -1.28 2.85 15.24
C GLY A 16 -1.72 2.62 13.80
N SER A 17 -2.48 3.57 13.24
CA SER A 17 -3.01 3.50 11.87
C SER A 17 -2.53 4.67 11.03
N ALA A 18 -2.10 4.37 9.80
CA ALA A 18 -1.67 5.37 8.83
C ALA A 18 -2.30 5.15 7.47
N VAL A 19 -2.71 6.22 6.80
CA VAL A 19 -3.02 6.24 5.37
C VAL A 19 -1.80 6.81 4.66
N VAL A 20 -1.34 6.12 3.63
CA VAL A 20 -0.11 6.47 2.92
C VAL A 20 -0.44 6.77 1.48
N MET A 21 -0.04 7.96 1.05
CA MET A 21 -0.22 8.49 -0.29
C MET A 21 1.14 8.78 -0.93
N LEU A 22 1.18 9.02 -2.23
CA LEU A 22 2.40 9.41 -2.96
C LEU A 22 3.58 8.45 -2.71
N ASP A 23 3.31 7.14 -2.80
CA ASP A 23 4.32 6.10 -2.65
C ASP A 23 4.60 5.41 -3.98
N GLY A 24 5.80 5.64 -4.53
CA GLY A 24 6.25 5.04 -5.78
C GLY A 24 6.79 3.60 -5.62
N GLU A 25 7.10 3.18 -4.40
CA GLU A 25 8.06 2.09 -4.12
C GLU A 25 7.50 1.00 -3.20
N CYS A 26 6.21 1.01 -2.88
CA CYS A 26 5.58 0.04 -2.00
C CYS A 26 6.27 -0.04 -0.61
N SER A 27 6.46 1.11 0.04
CA SER A 27 7.10 1.24 1.35
C SER A 27 6.51 0.34 2.44
N PHE A 28 5.24 -0.07 2.30
CA PHE A 28 4.62 -1.03 3.23
C PHE A 28 5.33 -2.38 3.28
N VAL A 29 6.12 -2.77 2.27
CA VAL A 29 6.91 -4.02 2.27
C VAL A 29 7.93 -4.04 3.42
N GLY A 30 8.37 -2.86 3.88
CA GLY A 30 9.26 -2.74 5.05
C GLY A 30 8.54 -2.83 6.41
N CYS A 31 7.20 -2.90 6.44
CA CYS A 31 6.45 -3.04 7.68
C CYS A 31 6.48 -4.48 8.21
N PRO A 32 6.24 -4.70 9.52
CA PRO A 32 6.13 -6.04 10.08
C PRO A 32 5.11 -6.89 9.33
N PRO A 33 5.38 -8.19 9.04
CA PRO A 33 4.50 -9.05 8.26
C PRO A 33 3.05 -9.10 8.73
N GLN A 34 2.83 -9.00 10.04
CA GLN A 34 1.52 -9.02 10.70
C GLN A 34 0.71 -7.71 10.56
N THR A 35 1.32 -6.64 10.03
CA THR A 35 0.66 -5.36 9.78
C THR A 35 -0.50 -5.56 8.83
N ARG A 36 -1.69 -5.07 9.19
CA ARG A 36 -2.85 -5.11 8.30
C ARG A 36 -2.73 -4.02 7.25
N ILE A 37 -3.04 -4.37 6.00
CA ILE A 37 -3.07 -3.46 4.87
C ILE A 37 -4.40 -3.54 4.14
N TRP A 38 -4.88 -2.38 3.71
CA TRP A 38 -5.96 -2.21 2.73
C TRP A 38 -5.41 -1.32 1.63
N TRP A 39 -5.09 -1.92 0.50
CA TRP A 39 -4.47 -1.25 -0.64
C TRP A 39 -5.48 -1.13 -1.78
N GLY A 40 -5.43 0.01 -2.47
CA GLY A 40 -6.25 0.26 -3.65
C GLY A 40 -5.49 1.05 -4.70
N ALA A 41 -5.69 0.69 -5.97
CA ALA A 41 -5.27 1.47 -7.13
C ALA A 41 -6.47 1.87 -7.98
N TYR A 42 -6.36 3.04 -8.63
CA TYR A 42 -7.41 3.60 -9.50
C TYR A 42 -8.79 3.67 -8.84
N LEU A 43 -8.81 4.02 -7.54
CA LEU A 43 -10.04 4.04 -6.77
C LEU A 43 -11.12 4.91 -7.42
N GLY A 44 -12.33 4.37 -7.52
CA GLY A 44 -13.49 5.02 -8.13
C GLY A 44 -13.54 4.99 -9.65
N THR A 45 -12.61 4.31 -10.32
CA THR A 45 -12.63 4.12 -11.79
C THR A 45 -13.03 2.68 -12.16
N PRO A 46 -13.35 2.39 -13.43
CA PRO A 46 -13.58 1.01 -13.89
C PRO A 46 -12.36 0.08 -13.75
N ASP A 47 -11.16 0.64 -13.62
CA ASP A 47 -9.91 -0.10 -13.46
C ASP A 47 -9.55 -0.33 -11.98
N GLU A 48 -10.48 -0.10 -11.05
CA GLU A 48 -10.23 -0.23 -9.60
C GLU A 48 -9.70 -1.62 -9.23
N ILE A 49 -8.62 -1.64 -8.45
CA ILE A 49 -8.03 -2.85 -7.91
C ILE A 49 -7.95 -2.74 -6.39
N LEU A 50 -8.50 -3.73 -5.68
CA LEU A 50 -8.50 -3.78 -4.23
C LEU A 50 -7.81 -5.05 -3.73
N LEU A 51 -6.90 -4.90 -2.77
CA LEU A 51 -6.23 -6.01 -2.09
C LEU A 51 -6.17 -5.70 -0.59
N SER A 52 -6.45 -6.70 0.24
CA SER A 52 -6.34 -6.55 1.70
C SER A 52 -5.93 -7.85 2.38
N GLY A 53 -5.26 -7.72 3.52
CA GLY A 53 -4.68 -8.84 4.26
C GLY A 53 -3.64 -8.35 5.25
N THR A 54 -2.73 -9.22 5.66
CA THR A 54 -1.48 -8.78 6.30
C THR A 54 -0.40 -8.51 5.24
N VAL A 55 0.59 -7.67 5.57
CA VAL A 55 1.73 -7.39 4.68
C VAL A 55 2.45 -8.68 4.28
N GLY A 56 2.58 -9.65 5.20
CA GLY A 56 3.18 -10.95 4.92
C GLY A 56 2.35 -11.84 4.00
N GLU A 57 1.02 -11.72 4.03
CA GLU A 57 0.11 -12.51 3.18
C GLU A 57 0.01 -11.93 1.76
N VAL A 58 -0.21 -10.62 1.65
CA VAL A 58 -0.59 -9.99 0.36
C VAL A 58 0.46 -9.03 -0.20
N GLY A 59 1.53 -8.71 0.55
CA GLY A 59 2.50 -7.70 0.15
C GLY A 59 3.19 -7.98 -1.18
N ALA A 60 3.67 -9.22 -1.38
CA ALA A 60 4.28 -9.63 -2.64
C ALA A 60 3.30 -9.56 -3.82
N ARG A 61 2.04 -9.96 -3.59
CA ARG A 61 0.99 -9.88 -4.61
C ARG A 61 0.64 -8.45 -4.98
N ILE A 62 0.61 -7.53 -4.02
CA ILE A 62 0.38 -6.10 -4.29
C ILE A 62 1.50 -5.54 -5.17
N VAL A 63 2.77 -5.86 -4.89
CA VAL A 63 3.91 -5.40 -5.70
C VAL A 63 3.79 -5.87 -7.15
N GLU A 64 3.47 -7.15 -7.36
CA GLU A 64 3.27 -7.74 -8.68
C GLU A 64 2.12 -7.05 -9.44
N VAL A 65 0.93 -6.99 -8.82
CA VAL A 65 -0.27 -6.40 -9.42
C VAL A 65 -0.05 -4.92 -9.76
N ARG A 66 0.64 -4.18 -8.89
CA ARG A 66 0.99 -2.78 -9.13
C ARG A 66 1.90 -2.63 -10.36
N ALA A 67 2.89 -3.52 -10.50
CA ALA A 67 3.79 -3.50 -11.65
C ALA A 67 3.05 -3.84 -12.96
N GLU A 68 2.22 -4.88 -12.96
CA GLU A 68 1.38 -5.28 -14.09
C GLU A 68 0.44 -4.15 -14.53
N ALA A 69 -0.24 -3.52 -13.58
CA ALA A 69 -1.15 -2.42 -13.85
C ALA A 69 -0.40 -1.20 -14.40
N ARG A 70 0.75 -0.84 -13.82
CA ARG A 70 1.58 0.25 -14.36
C ARG A 70 2.04 -0.04 -15.79
N ALA A 71 2.44 -1.28 -16.10
CA ALA A 71 2.85 -1.68 -17.44
C ALA A 71 1.69 -1.58 -18.45
N ARG A 72 0.48 -1.93 -18.03
CA ARG A 72 -0.73 -1.90 -18.86
C ARG A 72 -1.23 -0.48 -19.15
N HIS A 73 -1.24 0.40 -18.15
CA HIS A 73 -1.83 1.73 -18.25
C HIS A 73 -0.80 2.85 -18.49
N GLY A 74 0.50 2.55 -18.35
CA GLY A 74 1.59 3.53 -18.48
C GLY A 74 1.82 4.40 -17.23
N TRP A 75 0.90 4.36 -16.28
CA TRP A 75 0.95 5.05 -14.99
C TRP A 75 0.24 4.22 -13.94
N ILE A 76 0.43 4.56 -12.66
CA ILE A 76 -0.38 4.02 -11.57
C ILE A 76 -0.45 5.03 -10.44
N MET A 77 -1.61 5.14 -9.80
CA MET A 77 -1.78 5.82 -8.54
C MET A 77 -2.48 4.89 -7.56
N ASP A 78 -1.79 4.61 -6.47
CA ASP A 78 -2.25 3.77 -5.39
C ASP A 78 -2.21 4.50 -4.04
N ILE A 79 -3.02 4.00 -3.13
CA ILE A 79 -3.13 4.46 -1.74
C ILE A 79 -3.37 3.23 -0.86
N TYR A 80 -2.91 3.30 0.37
CA TYR A 80 -3.18 2.22 1.31
C TYR A 80 -3.31 2.69 2.75
N LEU A 81 -4.15 1.99 3.51
CA LEU A 81 -4.23 2.09 4.95
C LEU A 81 -3.42 0.96 5.57
N LEU A 82 -2.56 1.29 6.53
CA LEU A 82 -1.87 0.37 7.41
C LEU A 82 -2.43 0.45 8.82
N ARG A 83 -2.46 -0.68 9.52
CA ARG A 83 -2.79 -0.78 10.93
C ARG A 83 -1.92 -1.81 11.61
N GLU A 84 -1.31 -1.43 12.73
CA GLU A 84 -0.63 -2.39 13.61
C GLU A 84 -1.59 -3.51 14.05
N PRO A 85 -1.08 -4.73 14.30
CA PRO A 85 -1.86 -5.77 14.96
C PRO A 85 -2.41 -5.25 16.29
N ALA A 86 -3.58 -5.75 16.67
CA ALA A 86 -4.10 -5.54 18.02
C ALA A 86 -3.22 -6.26 19.06
#